data_AF-A0A928L2R2-F1
#
_entry.id   AF-A0A928L2R2-F1
#
_cell.length_a   1.000
_cell.length_b   1.000
_cell.length_c   1.000
_cell.angle_alpha   90.00
_cell.angle_beta   90.00
_cell.angle_gamma   90.00
#
_symmetry.space_group_name_H-M   'P 1'
#
loop_
_entity.id
_entity.type
_entity.pdbx_description
1 polymer ?
#
loop_
_entity_poly.entity_id
_entity_poly.type
_entity_poly.pdbx_seq_one_letter_code
_entity_poly.pdbx_strand_id
1 'polypeptide(L)'
;MDIVKDVLLPQFKPELRKYDVCICVMDLLVHLHGVPFLLKQFLAEDGCGNDVYGFNFPNIYEPYECNEDGYFESGVQFYYHRQIQLISNCDLAAVVEELCAVYQKLNPHLLEPTIEPMMQQTISKFGVQKDKKAYSVTGNELSVGDRIISFPHCIYAVESTETQLLILLEIPPDGKETDNIYAVGWDGAIRWRIQNRSAFEKCHSQMPYVGMSVMNEHLKVIDFCGIRYWVNPENGHIIERDTEGRYW
;
A
#
# COMPACT_ATOMS: atom_id res chain seq x y z
N MET A 1 30.22 -7.54 9.46
CA MET A 1 29.42 -7.08 8.31
C MET A 1 30.17 -7.35 7.00
N ASP A 2 31.48 -7.10 6.96
CA ASP A 2 32.30 -7.22 5.75
C ASP A 2 32.23 -8.61 5.10
N ILE A 3 32.35 -9.71 5.86
CA ILE A 3 32.34 -11.05 5.28
C ILE A 3 30.99 -11.40 4.59
N VAL A 4 29.85 -11.02 5.17
CA VAL A 4 28.52 -11.28 4.58
C VAL A 4 28.28 -10.39 3.36
N LYS A 5 28.62 -9.09 3.46
CA LYS A 5 28.49 -8.15 2.34
C LYS A 5 29.42 -8.51 1.18
N ASP A 6 30.62 -8.99 1.45
CA ASP A 6 31.62 -9.26 0.41
C ASP A 6 31.35 -10.57 -0.35
N VAL A 7 30.61 -11.51 0.24
CA VAL A 7 30.31 -12.82 -0.37
C VAL A 7 28.90 -12.87 -0.96
N LEU A 8 27.89 -12.44 -0.20
CA LEU A 8 26.49 -12.61 -0.58
C LEU A 8 26.00 -11.50 -1.52
N LEU A 9 26.25 -10.24 -1.17
CA LEU A 9 25.74 -9.08 -1.92
C LEU A 9 26.15 -9.08 -3.41
N PRO A 10 27.38 -9.52 -3.80
CA PRO A 10 27.74 -9.62 -5.21
C PRO A 10 26.97 -10.68 -5.99
N GLN A 11 26.33 -11.66 -5.33
CA GLN A 11 25.51 -12.67 -6.02
C GLN A 11 24.14 -12.13 -6.42
N PHE A 12 23.64 -11.09 -5.74
CA PHE A 12 22.38 -10.46 -6.09
C PHE A 12 22.48 -9.68 -7.40
N LYS A 13 21.37 -9.61 -8.13
CA LYS A 13 21.19 -8.69 -9.26
C LYS A 13 21.60 -7.25 -8.89
N PRO A 14 22.34 -6.52 -9.75
CA PRO A 14 22.86 -5.18 -9.45
C PRO A 14 21.84 -4.20 -8.89
N GLU A 15 20.62 -4.20 -9.41
CA GLU A 15 19.53 -3.32 -9.01
C GLU A 15 18.99 -3.58 -7.61
N LEU A 16 19.19 -4.79 -7.06
CA LEU A 16 18.75 -5.17 -5.71
C LEU A 16 19.83 -4.92 -4.64
N ARG A 17 21.09 -4.71 -5.03
CA ARG A 17 22.21 -4.51 -4.09
C ARG A 17 22.09 -3.24 -3.24
N LYS A 18 21.25 -2.30 -3.65
CA LYS A 18 20.90 -1.11 -2.85
C LYS A 18 20.14 -1.47 -1.56
N TYR A 19 19.54 -2.66 -1.48
CA TYR A 19 18.86 -3.18 -0.29
C TYR A 19 19.82 -3.93 0.64
N ASP A 20 21.03 -3.39 0.85
CA ASP A 20 22.11 -4.08 1.54
C ASP A 20 21.83 -4.37 3.03
N VAL A 21 21.18 -3.45 3.74
CA VAL A 21 20.75 -3.66 5.14
C VAL A 21 19.74 -4.79 5.22
N CYS A 22 18.71 -4.76 4.37
CA CYS A 22 17.69 -5.80 4.25
C CYS A 22 18.32 -7.17 3.98
N ILE A 23 19.19 -7.24 2.96
CA ILE A 23 19.88 -8.47 2.56
C ILE A 23 20.74 -9.01 3.72
N CYS A 24 21.48 -8.16 4.43
CA CYS A 24 22.30 -8.59 5.57
C CYS A 24 21.48 -9.13 6.73
N VAL A 25 20.35 -8.49 7.07
CA VAL A 25 19.47 -8.95 8.14
C VAL A 25 18.83 -10.28 7.78
N MET A 26 18.34 -10.42 6.53
CA MET A 26 17.77 -11.68 6.05
C MET A 26 18.79 -12.81 6.08
N ASP A 27 20.01 -12.58 5.58
CA ASP A 27 21.09 -13.56 5.62
C ASP A 27 21.40 -14.03 7.05
N LEU A 28 21.48 -13.09 8.00
CA LEU A 28 21.73 -13.40 9.39
C LEU A 28 20.61 -14.27 9.98
N LEU A 29 19.35 -13.91 9.74
CA LEU A 29 18.19 -14.68 10.22
C LEU A 29 18.12 -16.06 9.58
N VAL A 30 18.47 -16.19 8.30
CA VAL A 30 18.55 -17.49 7.61
C VAL A 30 19.65 -18.35 8.21
N HIS A 31 20.82 -17.79 8.53
CA HIS A 31 21.89 -18.56 9.19
C HIS A 31 21.50 -19.01 10.60
N LEU A 32 20.72 -18.22 11.33
CA LEU A 32 20.30 -18.55 12.70
C LEU A 32 19.12 -19.52 12.76
N HIS A 33 18.16 -19.39 11.86
CA HIS A 33 16.85 -20.05 11.97
C HIS A 33 16.40 -20.78 10.71
N GLY A 34 17.12 -20.63 9.60
CA GLY A 34 16.77 -21.19 8.30
C GLY A 34 15.80 -20.34 7.50
N VAL A 35 15.78 -20.57 6.18
CA VAL A 35 14.85 -19.92 5.23
C VAL A 35 13.37 -20.16 5.61
N PRO A 36 12.93 -21.37 6.03
CA PRO A 36 11.53 -21.59 6.40
C PRO A 36 11.06 -20.71 7.57
N PHE A 37 11.93 -20.41 8.53
CA PHE A 37 11.58 -19.52 9.62
C PHE A 37 11.33 -18.09 9.11
N LEU A 38 12.25 -17.54 8.32
CA LEU A 38 12.13 -16.19 7.78
C LEU A 38 10.85 -16.03 6.95
N LEU A 39 10.56 -16.98 6.06
CA LEU A 39 9.36 -16.93 5.23
C LEU A 39 8.07 -17.02 6.07
N LYS A 40 8.05 -17.76 7.18
CA LYS A 40 6.89 -17.78 8.11
C LYS A 40 6.64 -16.42 8.74
N GLN A 41 7.68 -15.72 9.17
CA GLN A 41 7.58 -14.38 9.75
C GLN A 41 6.97 -13.40 8.74
N PHE A 42 7.45 -13.42 7.49
CA PHE A 42 6.89 -12.59 6.43
C PHE A 42 5.43 -12.94 6.10
N LEU A 43 5.08 -14.22 6.03
CA LEU A 43 3.70 -14.64 5.80
C LEU A 43 2.76 -14.23 6.93
N ALA A 44 3.25 -14.22 8.18
CA ALA A 44 2.50 -13.80 9.35
C ALA A 44 2.46 -12.28 9.55
N GLU A 45 3.26 -11.51 8.80
CA GLU A 45 3.54 -10.09 9.11
C GLU A 45 4.02 -9.88 10.56
N ASP A 46 4.78 -10.86 11.06
CA ASP A 46 5.34 -10.83 12.41
C ASP A 46 6.79 -10.36 12.33
N GLY A 47 7.08 -9.27 13.05
CA GLY A 47 8.42 -8.70 13.11
C GLY A 47 9.38 -9.63 13.85
N CYS A 48 10.65 -9.66 13.45
CA CYS A 48 11.64 -10.52 14.10
C CYS A 48 12.97 -9.79 14.26
N GLY A 49 13.53 -9.85 15.47
CA GLY A 49 14.80 -9.20 15.78
C GLY A 49 15.09 -9.04 17.27
N ASN A 50 16.07 -8.21 17.54
CA ASN A 50 16.46 -7.69 18.86
C ASN A 50 16.94 -6.24 18.71
N ASP A 51 17.51 -5.62 19.73
CA ASP A 51 17.95 -4.21 19.65
C ASP A 51 19.09 -3.93 18.65
N VAL A 52 19.68 -4.96 18.05
CA VAL A 52 20.83 -4.87 17.14
C VAL A 52 20.44 -5.17 15.70
N TYR A 53 19.55 -6.12 15.44
CA TYR A 53 19.15 -6.45 14.07
C TYR A 53 17.73 -6.99 14.03
N GLY A 54 17.06 -6.76 12.91
CA GLY A 54 15.74 -7.31 12.67
C GLY A 54 14.95 -6.55 11.64
N PHE A 55 13.67 -6.85 11.60
CA PHE A 55 12.70 -6.13 10.81
C PHE A 55 11.36 -6.04 11.52
N ASN A 56 10.60 -5.00 11.17
CA ASN A 56 9.25 -4.75 11.67
C ASN A 56 8.30 -4.47 10.51
N PHE A 57 7.02 -4.76 10.72
CA PHE A 57 5.90 -4.36 9.87
C PHE A 57 5.21 -3.12 10.46
N PRO A 58 4.40 -2.39 9.67
CA PRO A 58 3.65 -1.23 10.17
C PRO A 58 2.78 -1.62 11.37
N ASN A 59 2.93 -0.92 12.50
CA ASN A 59 2.07 -1.12 13.67
C ASN A 59 0.88 -0.15 13.64
N ILE A 60 -0.29 -0.65 13.25
CA ILE A 60 -1.54 0.14 13.20
C ILE A 60 -2.24 0.26 14.57
N TYR A 61 -1.79 -0.46 15.60
CA TYR A 61 -2.50 -0.57 16.88
C TYR A 61 -1.88 0.28 18.01
N GLU A 62 -0.60 0.67 17.92
CA GLU A 62 0.06 1.47 18.95
C GLU A 62 0.76 2.71 18.37
N PRO A 63 0.01 3.76 17.97
CA PRO A 63 0.57 4.98 17.39
C PRO A 63 1.38 5.85 18.36
N TYR A 64 1.51 5.48 19.64
CA TYR A 64 2.08 6.35 20.68
C TYR A 64 3.28 5.77 21.45
N GLU A 65 3.66 4.51 21.22
CA GLU A 65 4.78 3.89 21.91
C GLU A 65 5.88 3.47 20.93
N CYS A 66 6.52 4.44 20.24
CA CYS A 66 7.90 4.30 19.80
C CYS A 66 8.46 5.66 19.33
N ASN A 67 9.31 6.21 20.17
CA ASN A 67 10.19 7.37 19.98
C ASN A 67 10.65 7.61 18.53
N GLU A 68 10.46 8.86 18.07
CA GLU A 68 11.19 9.67 17.07
C GLU A 68 11.67 9.09 15.72
N ASP A 69 11.72 7.77 15.46
CA ASP A 69 12.39 7.19 14.28
C ASP A 69 11.64 6.03 13.56
N GLY A 70 10.38 5.70 13.90
CA GLY A 70 9.83 4.37 13.53
C GLY A 70 8.42 4.27 12.92
N TYR A 71 7.71 5.36 12.63
CA TYR A 71 6.37 5.25 12.03
C TYR A 71 6.45 5.19 10.50
N PHE A 72 6.05 4.08 9.90
CA PHE A 72 5.91 3.94 8.45
C PHE A 72 4.56 3.28 8.13
N GLU A 73 3.86 3.84 7.14
CA GLU A 73 2.49 3.45 6.79
C GLU A 73 2.45 2.22 5.86
N SER A 74 3.55 1.93 5.16
CA SER A 74 3.63 0.80 4.23
C SER A 74 5.07 0.32 4.02
N GLY A 75 5.22 -0.93 3.60
CA GLY A 75 6.51 -1.58 3.40
C GLY A 75 6.98 -2.36 4.64
N VAL A 76 8.28 -2.62 4.70
CA VAL A 76 8.92 -3.33 5.81
C VAL A 76 10.19 -2.59 6.20
N GLN A 77 10.36 -2.32 7.48
CA GLN A 77 11.56 -1.64 8.00
C GLN A 77 12.56 -2.69 8.48
N PHE A 78 13.74 -2.71 7.87
CA PHE A 78 14.89 -3.48 8.33
C PHE A 78 15.83 -2.59 9.12
N TYR A 79 16.47 -3.14 10.14
CA TYR A 79 17.47 -2.43 10.92
C TYR A 79 18.65 -3.34 11.27
N TYR A 80 19.84 -2.74 11.28
CA TYR A 80 21.09 -3.39 11.65
C TYR A 80 22.03 -2.36 12.28
N HIS A 81 22.35 -2.55 13.57
CA HIS A 81 22.99 -1.57 14.44
C HIS A 81 22.28 -0.21 14.40
N ARG A 82 22.86 0.78 13.72
CA ARG A 82 22.34 2.15 13.59
C ARG A 82 21.83 2.46 12.19
N GLN A 83 21.76 1.45 11.32
CA GLN A 83 21.28 1.60 9.95
C GLN A 83 19.84 1.09 9.88
N ILE A 84 18.98 1.90 9.27
CA ILE A 84 17.57 1.58 9.02
C ILE A 84 17.34 1.64 7.51
N GLN A 85 16.60 0.66 6.98
CA GLN A 85 16.20 0.62 5.58
C GLN A 85 14.74 0.22 5.47
N LEU A 86 13.92 1.15 5.01
CA LEU A 86 12.54 0.88 4.61
C LEU A 86 12.54 0.33 3.18
N ILE A 87 11.91 -0.82 2.97
CA ILE A 87 11.74 -1.46 1.66
C ILE A 87 10.26 -1.55 1.32
N SER A 88 9.89 -1.29 0.05
CA SER A 88 8.51 -1.49 -0.41
C SER A 88 8.16 -2.99 -0.43
N ASN A 89 6.88 -3.34 -0.35
CA ASN A 89 6.44 -4.74 -0.44
C ASN A 89 6.90 -5.39 -1.77
N CYS A 90 6.84 -4.65 -2.87
CA CYS A 90 7.25 -5.15 -4.19
C CYS A 90 8.74 -5.45 -4.26
N ASP A 91 9.55 -4.55 -3.72
CA ASP A 91 11.00 -4.73 -3.68
C ASP A 91 11.36 -5.86 -2.71
N LEU A 92 10.65 -6.01 -1.59
CA LEU A 92 10.82 -7.14 -0.68
C LEU A 92 10.56 -8.46 -1.40
N ALA A 93 9.50 -8.56 -2.20
CA ALA A 93 9.22 -9.76 -2.98
C ALA A 93 10.37 -10.09 -3.95
N ALA A 94 10.90 -9.08 -4.64
CA ALA A 94 12.05 -9.25 -5.53
C ALA A 94 13.32 -9.68 -4.79
N VAL A 95 13.56 -9.12 -3.59
CA VAL A 95 14.69 -9.50 -2.74
C VAL A 95 14.52 -10.93 -2.19
N VAL A 96 13.31 -11.33 -1.78
CA VAL A 96 13.00 -12.70 -1.31
C VAL A 96 13.22 -13.73 -2.41
N GLU A 97 12.72 -13.46 -3.62
CA GLU A 97 12.93 -14.31 -4.80
C GLU A 97 14.42 -14.49 -5.08
N GLU A 98 15.17 -13.38 -5.14
CA GLU A 98 16.60 -13.42 -5.42
C GLU A 98 17.39 -14.10 -4.29
N LEU A 99 17.04 -13.85 -3.03
CA LEU A 99 17.66 -14.51 -1.87
C LEU A 99 17.53 -16.02 -1.98
N CYS A 100 16.33 -16.54 -2.25
CA CYS A 100 16.11 -17.98 -2.38
C CYS A 100 16.92 -18.57 -3.55
N ALA A 101 16.98 -17.88 -4.70
CA ALA A 101 17.80 -18.30 -5.84
C ALA A 101 19.31 -18.31 -5.51
N VAL A 102 19.80 -17.29 -4.79
CA VAL A 102 21.19 -17.22 -4.33
C VAL A 102 21.51 -18.37 -3.36
N TYR A 103 20.63 -18.64 -2.40
CA TYR A 103 20.79 -19.76 -1.47
C TYR A 103 20.69 -21.12 -2.14
N GLN A 104 19.87 -21.26 -3.19
CA GLN A 104 19.82 -22.48 -3.99
C GLN A 104 21.15 -22.77 -4.68
N LYS A 105 21.83 -21.72 -5.15
CA LYS A 105 23.14 -21.81 -5.79
C LYS A 105 24.27 -22.05 -4.80
N LEU A 106 24.29 -21.31 -3.69
CA LEU A 106 25.43 -21.32 -2.75
C LEU A 106 25.32 -22.39 -1.66
N ASN A 107 24.11 -22.62 -1.15
CA ASN A 107 23.85 -23.44 0.03
C ASN A 107 22.61 -24.33 -0.17
N PRO A 108 22.58 -25.22 -1.17
CA PRO A 108 21.39 -26.01 -1.50
C PRO A 108 20.91 -26.91 -0.35
N HIS A 109 21.79 -27.26 0.59
CA HIS A 109 21.45 -28.03 1.79
C HIS A 109 20.59 -27.26 2.81
N LEU A 110 20.56 -25.92 2.72
CA LEU A 110 19.66 -25.08 3.52
C LEU A 110 18.26 -24.98 2.93
N LEU A 111 18.02 -25.60 1.76
CA LEU A 111 16.73 -25.59 1.11
C LEU A 111 15.97 -26.90 1.29
N GLU A 112 14.89 -26.85 2.07
CA GLU A 112 13.91 -27.92 2.18
C GLU A 112 12.88 -27.89 1.03
N PRO A 113 12.28 -29.03 0.65
CA PRO A 113 11.24 -29.09 -0.39
C PRO A 113 10.01 -28.19 -0.13
N THR A 114 9.79 -27.81 1.13
CA THR A 114 8.71 -26.94 1.59
C THR A 114 8.94 -25.46 1.26
N ILE A 115 10.14 -25.07 0.84
CA ILE A 115 10.49 -23.66 0.62
C ILE A 115 9.87 -23.12 -0.65
N GLU A 116 9.87 -23.88 -1.75
CA GLU A 116 9.35 -23.36 -3.03
C GLU A 116 7.88 -22.91 -2.89
N PRO A 117 6.94 -23.69 -2.31
CA PRO A 117 5.59 -23.21 -2.05
C PRO A 117 5.51 -21.99 -1.12
N MET A 118 6.33 -21.95 -0.07
CA MET A 118 6.33 -20.82 0.87
C MET A 118 6.88 -19.55 0.23
N MET A 119 7.95 -19.66 -0.55
CA MET A 119 8.53 -18.57 -1.32
C MET A 119 7.49 -18.03 -2.31
N GLN A 120 6.81 -18.89 -3.06
CA GLN A 120 5.76 -18.45 -3.99
C GLN A 120 4.58 -17.79 -3.26
N GLN A 121 4.19 -18.27 -2.08
CA GLN A 121 3.18 -17.60 -1.25
C GLN A 121 3.66 -16.23 -0.76
N THR A 122 4.91 -16.11 -0.30
CA THR A 122 5.50 -14.84 0.12
C THR A 122 5.60 -13.86 -1.05
N ILE A 123 6.11 -14.31 -2.20
CA ILE A 123 6.16 -13.51 -3.42
C ILE A 123 4.75 -13.12 -3.87
N SER A 124 3.75 -14.00 -3.77
CA SER A 124 2.37 -13.62 -4.10
C SER A 124 1.82 -12.61 -3.09
N LYS A 125 2.15 -12.72 -1.81
CA LYS A 125 1.68 -11.79 -0.77
C LYS A 125 2.27 -10.38 -0.95
N PHE A 126 3.59 -10.31 -1.18
CA PHE A 126 4.31 -9.03 -1.26
C PHE A 126 4.48 -8.51 -2.69
N GLY A 127 4.51 -9.42 -3.66
CA GLY A 127 4.70 -9.16 -5.09
C GLY A 127 3.39 -8.90 -5.84
N VAL A 128 2.24 -8.92 -5.16
CA VAL A 128 1.06 -8.15 -5.60
C VAL A 128 1.39 -6.66 -5.44
N GLN A 129 2.18 -6.17 -6.40
CA GLN A 129 2.17 -4.82 -7.00
C GLN A 129 3.37 -4.65 -7.96
N LYS A 130 3.65 -5.64 -8.82
CA LYS A 130 4.41 -5.40 -10.05
C LYS A 130 3.48 -5.04 -11.21
N ASP A 131 2.61 -4.07 -10.98
CA ASP A 131 2.33 -3.06 -11.97
C ASP A 131 2.52 -1.74 -11.25
N LYS A 132 3.14 -0.79 -11.95
CA LYS A 132 3.06 0.62 -11.59
C LYS A 132 1.60 0.96 -11.34
N LYS A 133 1.16 0.98 -10.08
CA LYS A 133 0.01 1.77 -9.64
C LYS A 133 0.42 3.24 -9.61
N ALA A 134 1.06 3.68 -10.69
CA ALA A 134 1.42 5.05 -10.92
C ALA A 134 0.29 5.62 -11.77
N TYR A 135 -0.39 6.60 -11.19
CA TYR A 135 -1.24 7.49 -11.94
C TYR A 135 -0.61 8.87 -11.96
N SER A 136 -0.99 9.69 -12.94
CA SER A 136 -0.73 11.11 -12.91
C SER A 136 -2.02 11.88 -13.17
N VAL A 137 -2.09 13.08 -12.62
CA VAL A 137 -3.22 13.98 -12.80
C VAL A 137 -2.72 15.25 -13.48
N THR A 138 -3.46 15.72 -14.48
CA THR A 138 -3.22 17.03 -15.12
C THR A 138 -4.57 17.66 -15.43
N GLY A 139 -4.97 18.66 -14.62
CA GLY A 139 -6.27 19.30 -14.76
C GLY A 139 -7.42 18.31 -14.55
N ASN A 140 -8.18 18.05 -15.60
CA ASN A 140 -9.30 17.10 -15.62
C ASN A 140 -8.91 15.71 -16.17
N GLU A 141 -7.64 15.43 -16.38
CA GLU A 141 -7.17 14.18 -16.95
C GLU A 141 -6.43 13.32 -15.92
N LEU A 142 -6.80 12.03 -15.87
CA LEU A 142 -6.11 10.99 -15.12
C LEU A 142 -5.39 10.05 -16.09
N SER A 143 -4.09 9.87 -15.93
CA SER A 143 -3.31 8.86 -16.64
C SER A 143 -3.16 7.62 -15.77
N VAL A 144 -3.49 6.43 -16.27
CA VAL A 144 -3.23 5.13 -15.61
C VAL A 144 -2.59 4.20 -16.65
N GLY A 145 -1.30 3.88 -16.47
CA GLY A 145 -0.52 3.23 -17.51
C GLY A 145 -0.51 4.08 -18.79
N ASP A 146 -0.89 3.47 -19.92
CA ASP A 146 -0.98 4.15 -21.23
C ASP A 146 -2.38 4.72 -21.53
N ARG A 147 -3.30 4.69 -20.56
CA ARG A 147 -4.67 5.21 -20.73
C ARG A 147 -4.82 6.58 -20.11
N ILE A 148 -5.50 7.46 -20.82
CA ILE A 148 -5.90 8.78 -20.34
C ILE A 148 -7.43 8.80 -20.22
N ILE A 149 -7.91 9.21 -19.05
CA ILE A 149 -9.32 9.37 -18.74
C ILE A 149 -9.58 10.85 -18.49
N SER A 150 -10.43 11.47 -19.31
CA SER A 150 -10.82 12.87 -19.15
C SER A 150 -12.16 12.97 -18.42
N PHE A 151 -12.22 13.82 -17.40
CA PHE A 151 -13.42 14.11 -16.62
C PHE A 151 -14.06 15.44 -17.04
N PRO A 152 -15.36 15.66 -16.74
CA PRO A 152 -16.05 16.92 -17.06
C PRO A 152 -15.49 18.14 -16.32
N HIS A 153 -14.83 17.91 -15.18
CA HIS A 153 -14.31 18.92 -14.28
C HIS A 153 -12.89 18.56 -13.84
N CYS A 154 -12.13 19.55 -13.36
CA CYS A 154 -10.79 19.32 -12.83
C CYS A 154 -10.82 18.29 -11.69
N ILE A 155 -9.78 17.48 -11.62
CA ILE A 155 -9.60 16.52 -10.52
C ILE A 155 -9.06 17.31 -9.32
N TYR A 156 -9.83 17.31 -8.24
CA TYR A 156 -9.44 17.96 -6.98
C TYR A 156 -8.53 17.05 -6.15
N ALA A 157 -8.92 15.79 -6.00
CA ALA A 157 -8.21 14.82 -5.18
C ALA A 157 -8.34 13.40 -5.74
N VAL A 158 -7.33 12.59 -5.45
CA VAL A 158 -7.30 11.16 -5.77
C VAL A 158 -6.90 10.39 -4.51
N GLU A 159 -7.72 9.41 -4.15
CA GLU A 159 -7.40 8.40 -3.15
C GLU A 159 -7.24 7.05 -3.85
N SER A 160 -6.56 6.09 -3.22
CA SER A 160 -6.36 4.76 -3.81
C SER A 160 -6.76 3.64 -2.87
N THR A 161 -7.38 2.60 -3.43
CA THR A 161 -7.55 1.31 -2.77
C THR A 161 -6.68 0.25 -3.47
N GLU A 162 -6.73 -0.98 -2.97
CA GLU A 162 -6.09 -2.10 -3.65
C GLU A 162 -6.63 -2.33 -5.07
N THR A 163 -7.91 -2.04 -5.32
CA THR A 163 -8.61 -2.41 -6.56
C THR A 163 -8.75 -1.25 -7.55
N GLN A 164 -8.68 0.00 -7.08
CA GLN A 164 -9.05 1.18 -7.89
C GLN A 164 -8.54 2.50 -7.31
N LEU A 165 -8.66 3.55 -8.12
CA LEU A 165 -8.50 4.95 -7.76
C LEU A 165 -9.87 5.60 -7.54
N LEU A 166 -10.00 6.39 -6.50
CA LEU A 166 -11.19 7.18 -6.17
C LEU A 166 -10.90 8.64 -6.52
N ILE A 167 -11.70 9.20 -7.43
CA ILE A 167 -11.46 10.50 -8.06
C ILE A 167 -12.55 11.47 -7.60
N LEU A 168 -12.15 12.56 -6.95
CA LEU A 168 -13.03 13.65 -6.56
C LEU A 168 -12.84 14.82 -7.54
N LEU A 169 -13.94 15.25 -8.16
CA LEU A 169 -13.92 16.39 -9.08
C LEU A 169 -14.20 17.72 -8.36
N GLU A 170 -13.50 18.77 -8.77
CA GLU A 170 -13.75 20.15 -8.35
C GLU A 170 -14.94 20.73 -9.12
N ILE A 171 -16.10 20.83 -8.47
CA ILE A 171 -17.29 21.41 -9.07
C ILE A 171 -17.24 22.94 -8.93
N PRO A 172 -17.38 23.71 -10.03
CA PRO A 172 -17.43 25.16 -9.98
C PRO A 172 -18.56 25.67 -9.07
N PRO A 173 -18.46 26.89 -8.50
CA PRO A 173 -19.48 27.43 -7.59
C PRO A 173 -20.91 27.50 -8.17
N ASP A 174 -21.05 27.62 -9.48
CA ASP A 174 -22.32 27.64 -10.22
C ASP A 174 -22.73 26.25 -10.77
N GLY A 175 -21.91 25.23 -10.54
CA GLY A 175 -22.14 23.86 -10.94
C GLY A 175 -23.31 23.21 -10.18
N LYS A 176 -23.99 22.27 -10.86
CA LYS A 176 -25.14 21.55 -10.31
C LYS A 176 -24.86 20.06 -10.06
N GLU A 177 -23.64 19.61 -10.34
CA GLU A 177 -23.24 18.22 -10.13
C GLU A 177 -23.04 17.95 -8.64
N THR A 178 -23.66 16.88 -8.13
CA THR A 178 -23.69 16.57 -6.69
C THR A 178 -23.18 15.16 -6.37
N ASP A 179 -22.93 14.36 -7.40
CA ASP A 179 -22.41 12.99 -7.41
C ASP A 179 -21.04 12.97 -8.11
N ASN A 180 -20.16 13.86 -7.69
CA ASN A 180 -18.89 14.22 -8.32
C ASN A 180 -17.69 13.33 -7.92
N ILE A 181 -17.95 12.09 -7.53
CA ILE A 181 -16.92 11.11 -7.18
C ILE A 181 -17.04 9.89 -8.10
N TYR A 182 -15.90 9.44 -8.62
CA TYR A 182 -15.79 8.31 -9.54
C TYR A 182 -14.78 7.31 -9.02
N ALA A 183 -14.98 6.03 -9.33
CA ALA A 183 -13.92 5.04 -9.23
C ALA A 183 -13.39 4.64 -10.60
N VAL A 184 -12.07 4.56 -10.72
CA VAL A 184 -11.36 4.13 -11.90
C VAL A 184 -10.47 2.95 -11.53
N GLY A 185 -10.67 1.80 -12.18
CA GLY A 185 -9.80 0.64 -11.98
C GLY A 185 -8.36 0.92 -12.42
N TRP A 186 -7.41 0.11 -11.95
CA TRP A 186 -6.02 0.17 -12.42
C TRP A 186 -5.85 -0.16 -13.90
N ASP A 187 -6.89 -0.70 -14.55
CA ASP A 187 -7.00 -0.84 -15.99
C ASP A 187 -7.49 0.44 -16.69
N GLY A 188 -7.71 1.54 -15.97
CA GLY A 188 -8.25 2.79 -16.51
C GLY A 188 -9.74 2.76 -16.87
N ALA A 189 -10.48 1.72 -16.46
CA ALA A 189 -11.93 1.66 -16.68
C ALA A 189 -12.68 2.35 -15.54
N ILE A 190 -13.64 3.23 -15.85
CA ILE A 190 -14.57 3.79 -14.86
C ILE A 190 -15.45 2.64 -14.34
N ARG A 191 -15.39 2.36 -13.03
CA ARG A 191 -16.13 1.28 -12.37
C ARG A 191 -17.51 1.73 -11.94
N TRP A 192 -17.56 2.87 -11.25
CA TRP A 192 -18.79 3.44 -10.75
C TRP A 192 -18.64 4.94 -10.57
N ARG A 193 -19.79 5.59 -10.41
CA ARG A 193 -19.95 6.96 -9.93
C ARG A 193 -20.75 6.89 -8.64
N ILE A 194 -20.39 7.71 -7.66
CA ILE A 194 -21.01 7.66 -6.33
C ILE A 194 -22.54 7.73 -6.45
N GLN A 195 -23.22 6.97 -5.60
CA GLN A 195 -24.68 6.95 -5.57
C GLN A 195 -25.24 8.35 -5.40
N ASN A 196 -26.23 8.68 -6.22
CA ASN A 196 -26.95 9.93 -6.07
C ASN A 196 -27.69 9.97 -4.72
N ARG A 197 -27.37 10.96 -3.87
CA ARG A 197 -27.95 11.11 -2.53
C ARG A 197 -29.47 11.15 -2.51
N SER A 198 -30.14 11.61 -3.57
CA SER A 198 -31.61 11.67 -3.60
C SER A 198 -32.26 10.28 -3.53
N ALA A 199 -31.53 9.24 -3.91
CA ALA A 199 -31.94 7.84 -3.76
C ALA A 199 -31.80 7.34 -2.31
N PHE A 200 -31.00 8.01 -1.48
CA PHE A 200 -30.73 7.65 -0.08
C PHE A 200 -31.54 8.51 0.91
N GLU A 201 -31.51 9.84 0.76
CA GLU A 201 -32.20 10.79 1.64
C GLU A 201 -32.90 11.88 0.81
N LYS A 202 -34.17 12.16 1.13
CA LYS A 202 -34.92 13.28 0.53
C LYS A 202 -34.44 14.61 1.13
N CYS A 203 -33.26 15.05 0.72
CA CYS A 203 -32.71 16.36 1.08
C CYS A 203 -32.86 17.34 -0.09
N HIS A 204 -33.35 18.55 0.21
CA HIS A 204 -33.65 19.58 -0.80
C HIS A 204 -32.44 20.42 -1.23
N SER A 205 -31.31 20.36 -0.50
CA SER A 205 -30.07 21.07 -0.83
C SER A 205 -28.90 20.10 -0.88
N GLN A 206 -28.69 19.49 -2.05
CA GLN A 206 -27.51 18.66 -2.28
C GLN A 206 -26.38 19.56 -2.79
N MET A 207 -25.24 19.52 -2.12
CA MET A 207 -24.04 20.25 -2.51
C MET A 207 -22.95 19.27 -2.93
N PRO A 208 -22.09 19.61 -3.91
CA PRO A 208 -20.99 18.72 -4.32
C PRO A 208 -20.14 18.28 -3.12
N TYR A 209 -19.57 17.09 -3.24
CA TYR A 209 -18.54 16.64 -2.33
C TYR A 209 -17.29 17.50 -2.51
N VAL A 210 -16.64 17.84 -1.40
CA VAL A 210 -15.43 18.69 -1.37
C VAL A 210 -14.27 18.04 -0.61
N GLY A 211 -14.51 16.89 0.01
CA GLY A 211 -13.47 16.11 0.63
C GLY A 211 -13.80 14.62 0.60
N MET A 212 -12.74 13.82 0.53
CA MET A 212 -12.78 12.37 0.49
C MET A 212 -11.55 11.85 1.25
N SER A 213 -11.69 10.72 1.94
CA SER A 213 -10.58 9.98 2.55
C SER A 213 -10.96 8.52 2.73
N VAL A 214 -10.03 7.60 2.52
CA VAL A 214 -10.21 6.18 2.79
C VAL A 214 -9.81 5.89 4.23
N MET A 215 -10.72 5.33 5.03
CA MET A 215 -10.50 5.00 6.44
C MET A 215 -11.16 3.65 6.76
N ASN A 216 -10.43 2.72 7.38
CA ASN A 216 -10.94 1.42 7.81
C ASN A 216 -11.76 0.70 6.71
N GLU A 217 -11.19 0.61 5.50
CA GLU A 217 -11.85 -0.01 4.32
C GLU A 217 -13.14 0.68 3.83
N HIS A 218 -13.46 1.87 4.35
CA HIS A 218 -14.59 2.67 3.94
C HIS A 218 -14.15 4.01 3.33
N LEU A 219 -14.93 4.52 2.40
CA LEU A 219 -14.74 5.86 1.86
C LEU A 219 -15.57 6.85 2.69
N LYS A 220 -14.89 7.78 3.35
CA LYS A 220 -15.52 8.94 3.99
C LYS A 220 -15.60 10.08 2.99
N VAL A 221 -16.78 10.65 2.81
CA VAL A 221 -16.99 11.84 1.94
C VAL A 221 -17.64 12.96 2.73
N ILE A 222 -17.29 14.20 2.41
CA ILE A 222 -17.87 15.41 2.99
C ILE A 222 -18.34 16.36 1.89
N ASP A 223 -19.55 16.89 2.02
CA ASP A 223 -20.06 17.92 1.12
C ASP A 223 -19.75 19.33 1.59
N PHE A 224 -20.00 20.31 0.72
CA PHE A 224 -19.76 21.73 1.03
C PHE A 224 -20.51 22.23 2.28
N CYS A 225 -21.62 21.59 2.66
CA CYS A 225 -22.37 21.90 3.87
C CYS A 225 -21.84 21.20 5.12
N GLY A 226 -20.74 20.45 5.00
CA GLY A 226 -20.15 19.67 6.09
C GLY A 226 -20.91 18.38 6.41
N ILE A 227 -21.85 17.96 5.55
CA ILE A 227 -22.55 16.68 5.74
C ILE A 227 -21.61 15.57 5.28
N ARG A 228 -21.47 14.55 6.14
CA ARG A 228 -20.54 13.44 5.94
C ARG A 228 -21.29 12.13 5.73
N TYR A 229 -20.75 11.29 4.87
CA TYR A 229 -21.28 9.96 4.59
C TYR A 229 -20.17 8.92 4.58
N TRP A 230 -20.51 7.71 5.02
CA TRP A 230 -19.73 6.51 4.76
C TRP A 230 -20.23 5.87 3.48
N VAL A 231 -19.30 5.56 2.58
CA VAL A 231 -19.56 5.03 1.25
C VAL A 231 -18.78 3.73 1.11
N ASN A 232 -19.42 2.72 0.53
CA ASN A 232 -18.73 1.49 0.17
C ASN A 232 -17.83 1.77 -1.03
N PRO A 233 -16.50 1.66 -0.89
CA PRO A 233 -15.58 1.98 -1.98
C PRO A 233 -15.76 1.01 -3.15
N GLU A 234 -16.15 -0.24 -2.98
CA GLU A 234 -16.23 -1.19 -4.09
C GLU A 234 -17.37 -0.90 -5.07
N ASN A 235 -18.42 -0.18 -4.66
CA ASN A 235 -19.61 0.05 -5.51
C ASN A 235 -20.17 1.49 -5.47
N GLY A 236 -19.61 2.38 -4.66
CA GLY A 236 -20.04 3.77 -4.56
C GLY A 236 -21.38 3.97 -3.86
N HIS A 237 -21.96 2.95 -3.22
CA HIS A 237 -23.20 3.08 -2.47
C HIS A 237 -22.97 3.76 -1.13
N ILE A 238 -23.86 4.68 -0.78
CA ILE A 238 -23.89 5.30 0.54
C ILE A 238 -24.38 4.24 1.53
N ILE A 239 -23.55 3.96 2.54
CA ILE A 239 -23.86 3.03 3.63
C ILE A 239 -24.73 3.76 4.64
N GLU A 240 -24.21 4.87 5.16
CA GLU A 240 -24.87 5.66 6.19
C GLU A 240 -24.34 7.10 6.26
N ARG A 241 -25.04 7.92 7.05
CA ARG A 241 -24.62 9.29 7.37
C ARG A 241 -23.71 9.27 8.59
N ASP A 242 -22.56 9.92 8.50
CA ASP A 242 -21.65 10.07 9.63
C ASP A 242 -22.09 11.22 10.55
N THR A 243 -22.64 10.85 11.70
CA THR A 243 -23.07 11.77 12.76
C THR A 243 -22.04 11.97 13.88
N GLU A 244 -20.90 11.28 13.85
CA GLU A 244 -19.91 11.34 14.93
C GLU A 244 -19.05 12.60 14.84
N GLY A 245 -18.99 13.38 15.92
CA GLY A 245 -18.14 14.57 16.00
C GLY A 245 -18.79 15.88 15.55
N ARG A 246 -20.01 16.19 16.00
CA ARG A 246 -20.43 17.61 16.17
C ARG A 246 -19.72 18.21 17.40
N TYR A 247 -18.41 18.31 17.35
CA TYR A 247 -17.64 19.13 18.27
C TYR A 247 -16.67 19.95 17.43
N TRP A 248 -17.08 21.20 17.22
CA TRP A 248 -16.26 22.36 16.88
C TRP A 248 -15.01 22.44 17.74
#